data_AF-A0AAU1AXM5-F1
#
_entry.id   AF-A0AAU1AXM5-F1
#
_cell.length_a   1.000
_cell.length_b   1.000
_cell.length_c   1.000
_cell.angle_alpha   90.00
_cell.angle_beta   90.00
_cell.angle_gamma   90.00
#
_symmetry.space_group_name_H-M   'P 1'
#
loop_
_entity.id
_entity.type
_entity.pdbx_description
1 polymer ?
#
loop_
_entity_poly.entity_id
_entity_poly.type
_entity_poly.pdbx_seq_one_letter_code
_entity_poly.pdbx_strand_id
1 'polypeptide(L)'
;MSNTPWQRTAFTAGPLCMTAYGLIRLTDEEHGPGLAWSLGHLFFLAAVFCFVPVVLGMRRMAVPGRGPGGRGLAGAGAVIGLLGAAAVVTQAVIDLVVGFLSEDRETMQDFFRSVQSHAGVEPAVYTVGPLLFYVGLLLLMTQLAALRRIAVWRPAAVVAGIVATGVSLDLLPAAGLLFLVAFAPLGRRAEEQDRRPRTVTAALDS
;
A
#
# COMPACT_ATOMS: atom_id res chain seq x y z
N MET A 1 2.00 -19.16 -13.15
CA MET A 1 1.96 -17.75 -13.60
C MET A 1 3.02 -16.98 -12.83
N SER A 2 4.04 -16.49 -13.53
CA SER A 2 5.20 -15.82 -12.96
C SER A 2 4.83 -14.56 -12.17
N ASN A 3 5.65 -14.20 -11.18
CA ASN A 3 5.59 -12.85 -10.63
C ASN A 3 6.21 -11.93 -11.70
N THR A 4 5.42 -10.99 -12.22
CA THR A 4 5.93 -10.07 -13.24
C THR A 4 7.05 -9.21 -12.64
N PRO A 5 8.06 -8.78 -13.43
CA PRO A 5 9.09 -7.85 -12.94
C PRO A 5 8.50 -6.60 -12.27
N TRP A 6 7.31 -6.18 -12.72
CA TRP A 6 6.48 -5.13 -12.11
C TRP A 6 6.10 -5.40 -10.64
N GLN A 7 5.76 -6.64 -10.29
CA GLN A 7 5.45 -7.01 -8.91
C GLN A 7 6.66 -6.88 -7.99
N ARG A 8 7.87 -7.05 -8.53
CA ARG A 8 9.12 -6.96 -7.76
C ARG A 8 9.48 -5.51 -7.48
N THR A 9 9.41 -4.66 -8.50
CA THR A 9 9.71 -3.22 -8.34
C THR A 9 8.73 -2.56 -7.39
N ALA A 10 7.47 -3.01 -7.35
CA ALA A 10 6.44 -2.47 -6.49
C ALA A 10 6.75 -2.53 -4.97
N PHE A 11 7.46 -3.56 -4.49
CA PHE A 11 7.87 -3.67 -3.07
C PHE A 11 8.85 -2.56 -2.64
N THR A 12 9.52 -1.93 -3.59
CA THR A 12 10.45 -0.82 -3.37
C THR A 12 9.83 0.51 -3.79
N ALA A 13 9.23 0.56 -4.98
CA ALA A 13 8.64 1.76 -5.55
C ALA A 13 7.47 2.29 -4.70
N GLY A 14 6.59 1.42 -4.20
CA GLY A 14 5.45 1.86 -3.37
C GLY A 14 5.88 2.64 -2.13
N PRO A 15 6.75 2.07 -1.26
CA PRO A 15 7.29 2.79 -0.12
C PRO A 15 8.08 4.05 -0.48
N LEU A 16 8.84 4.05 -1.58
CA LEU A 16 9.56 5.25 -2.03
C LEU A 16 8.60 6.37 -2.48
N CYS A 17 7.53 6.03 -3.20
CA CYS A 17 6.48 6.99 -3.56
C CYS A 17 5.76 7.53 -2.32
N MET A 18 5.50 6.68 -1.32
CA MET A 18 4.95 7.12 -0.03
C MET A 18 5.91 8.08 0.69
N THR A 19 7.22 7.78 0.70
CA THR A 19 8.23 8.69 1.26
C THR A 19 8.27 10.02 0.51
N ALA A 20 8.23 9.99 -0.82
CA ALA A 20 8.21 11.20 -1.66
C ALA A 20 6.98 12.06 -1.39
N TYR A 21 5.79 11.45 -1.26
CA TYR A 21 4.57 12.15 -0.84
C TYR A 21 4.77 12.86 0.50
N GLY A 22 5.26 12.13 1.52
CA GLY A 22 5.53 12.72 2.83
C GLY A 22 6.51 13.89 2.78
N LEU A 23 7.58 13.78 1.98
CA LEU A 23 8.58 14.84 1.82
C LEU A 23 8.00 16.08 1.15
N ILE A 24 7.18 15.91 0.10
CA ILE A 24 6.49 17.03 -0.56
C ILE A 24 5.51 17.70 0.42
N ARG A 25 4.78 16.90 1.20
CA ARG A 25 3.85 17.40 2.20
C ARG A 25 4.54 18.30 3.24
N LEU A 26 5.75 17.96 3.67
CA LEU A 26 6.52 18.80 4.60
C LEU A 26 6.88 20.18 4.04
N THR A 27 6.86 20.35 2.71
CA THR A 27 7.10 21.63 2.05
C THR A 27 5.82 22.44 1.79
N ASP A 28 4.65 21.84 2.02
CA ASP A 28 3.34 22.44 1.79
C ASP A 28 2.76 22.96 3.12
N GLU A 29 3.22 24.12 3.57
CA GLU A 29 2.84 24.68 4.88
C GLU A 29 1.33 24.95 4.94
N GLU A 30 0.76 25.52 3.88
CA GLU A 30 -0.65 25.89 3.84
C GLU A 30 -1.57 24.69 3.57
N HIS A 31 -1.07 23.57 3.04
CA HIS A 31 -1.87 22.41 2.64
C HIS A 31 -3.08 22.82 1.77
N GLY A 32 -2.89 23.79 0.88
CA GLY A 32 -3.90 24.35 0.00
C GLY A 32 -3.82 23.79 -1.43
N PRO A 33 -4.72 24.19 -2.34
CA PRO A 33 -4.61 23.79 -3.74
C PRO A 33 -3.30 24.33 -4.35
N GLY A 34 -2.64 23.53 -5.18
CA GLY A 34 -1.38 23.93 -5.81
C GLY A 34 -0.48 22.78 -6.23
N LEU A 35 0.74 23.10 -6.69
CA LEU A 35 1.70 22.13 -7.20
C LEU A 35 2.14 21.11 -6.15
N ALA A 36 2.41 21.55 -4.92
CA ALA A 36 2.84 20.66 -3.84
C ALA A 36 1.73 19.65 -3.48
N TRP A 37 0.50 20.14 -3.30
CA TRP A 37 -0.67 19.30 -3.12
C TRP A 37 -0.83 18.26 -4.23
N SER A 38 -0.90 18.70 -5.50
CA SER A 38 -1.17 17.81 -6.63
C SER A 38 -0.04 16.80 -6.86
N LEU A 39 1.22 17.25 -6.81
CA LEU A 39 2.36 16.34 -6.96
C LEU A 39 2.44 15.34 -5.81
N GLY A 40 2.18 15.79 -4.58
CA GLY A 40 2.09 14.93 -3.41
C GLY A 40 1.05 13.83 -3.60
N HIS A 41 -0.18 14.20 -3.98
CA HIS A 41 -1.26 13.22 -4.18
C HIS A 41 -1.03 12.31 -5.39
N LEU A 42 -0.30 12.76 -6.43
CA LEU A 42 0.15 11.88 -7.51
C LEU A 42 1.15 10.82 -7.03
N PHE A 43 2.12 11.19 -6.19
CA PHE A 43 3.03 10.21 -5.57
C PHE A 43 2.28 9.28 -4.61
N PHE A 44 1.33 9.79 -3.84
CA PHE A 44 0.49 8.97 -2.98
C PHE A 44 -0.32 7.95 -3.78
N LEU A 45 -0.97 8.39 -4.87
CA LEU A 45 -1.74 7.52 -5.76
C LEU A 45 -0.84 6.45 -6.42
N ALA A 46 0.34 6.83 -6.90
CA ALA A 46 1.33 5.91 -7.43
C ALA A 46 1.79 4.87 -6.38
N ALA A 47 1.95 5.29 -5.12
CA ALA A 47 2.28 4.39 -4.03
C ALA A 47 1.19 3.33 -3.83
N VAL A 48 -0.07 3.74 -3.75
CA VAL A 48 -1.22 2.85 -3.54
C VAL A 48 -1.36 1.85 -4.70
N PHE A 49 -1.17 2.30 -5.95
CA PHE A 49 -1.14 1.41 -7.10
C PHE A 49 0.01 0.40 -7.04
N CYS A 50 1.17 0.75 -6.48
CA CYS A 50 2.24 -0.21 -6.22
C CYS A 50 1.89 -1.18 -5.09
N PHE A 51 1.06 -0.80 -4.13
CA PHE A 51 0.65 -1.72 -3.06
C PHE A 51 -0.30 -2.82 -3.52
N VAL A 52 -1.04 -2.64 -4.62
CA VAL A 52 -1.88 -3.70 -5.22
C VAL A 52 -1.06 -4.96 -5.58
N PRO A 53 0.00 -4.89 -6.42
CA PRO A 53 0.86 -6.03 -6.70
C PRO A 53 1.58 -6.58 -5.46
N VAL A 54 1.90 -5.74 -4.45
CA VAL A 54 2.49 -6.16 -3.18
C VAL A 54 1.54 -7.08 -2.40
N VAL A 55 0.27 -6.69 -2.24
CA VAL A 55 -0.78 -7.50 -1.59
C VAL A 55 -0.95 -8.84 -2.32
N LEU A 56 -1.07 -8.80 -3.64
CA LEU A 56 -1.21 -10.01 -4.46
C LEU A 56 0.03 -10.91 -4.38
N GLY A 57 1.23 -10.33 -4.32
CA GLY A 57 2.49 -11.04 -4.16
C GLY A 57 2.56 -11.75 -2.82
N MET A 58 2.22 -11.08 -1.73
CA MET A 58 2.21 -11.67 -0.39
C MET A 58 1.15 -12.77 -0.25
N ARG A 59 -0.04 -12.61 -0.84
CA ARG A 59 -1.03 -13.69 -0.92
C ARG A 59 -0.44 -14.93 -1.58
N ARG A 60 0.23 -14.78 -2.72
CA ARG A 60 0.87 -15.90 -3.45
C ARG A 60 1.94 -16.57 -2.59
N MET A 61 2.74 -15.79 -1.85
CA MET A 61 3.76 -16.34 -0.94
C MET A 61 3.16 -17.08 0.27
N ALA A 62 1.95 -16.71 0.70
CA ALA A 62 1.29 -17.30 1.86
C ALA A 62 0.60 -18.64 1.57
N VAL A 63 0.23 -18.92 0.31
CA VAL A 63 -0.58 -20.09 -0.10
C VAL A 63 0.16 -21.45 -0.13
N PRO A 64 1.42 -21.56 -0.60
CA PRO A 64 2.09 -22.85 -0.77
C PRO A 64 2.16 -23.69 0.52
N GLY A 65 1.82 -24.97 0.42
CA GLY A 65 1.84 -25.91 1.54
C GLY A 65 0.69 -25.73 2.55
N ARG A 66 -0.36 -24.97 2.23
CA ARG A 66 -1.55 -24.79 3.10
C ARG A 66 -2.73 -25.64 2.68
N GLY A 67 -3.43 -26.16 3.69
CA GLY A 67 -4.81 -26.65 3.56
C GLY A 67 -5.82 -25.51 3.33
N PRO A 68 -7.12 -25.86 3.17
CA PRO A 68 -8.17 -24.93 2.76
C PRO A 68 -8.27 -23.67 3.63
N GLY A 69 -8.22 -23.82 4.96
CA GLY A 69 -8.33 -22.69 5.89
C GLY A 69 -7.20 -21.64 5.72
N GLY A 70 -5.95 -22.09 5.56
CA GLY A 70 -4.82 -21.18 5.33
C GLY A 70 -4.88 -20.48 3.97
N ARG A 71 -5.43 -21.14 2.95
CA ARG A 71 -5.70 -20.51 1.64
C ARG A 71 -6.83 -19.48 1.74
N GLY A 72 -7.88 -19.79 2.50
CA GLY A 72 -8.98 -18.88 2.78
C GLY A 72 -8.52 -17.63 3.50
N LEU A 73 -7.69 -17.75 4.54
CA LEU A 73 -7.15 -16.62 5.30
C LEU A 73 -6.25 -15.71 4.44
N ALA A 74 -5.40 -16.30 3.59
CA ALA A 74 -4.61 -15.53 2.63
C ALA A 74 -5.50 -14.83 1.57
N GLY A 75 -6.59 -15.47 1.14
CA GLY A 75 -7.60 -14.88 0.27
C GLY A 75 -8.30 -13.69 0.91
N ALA A 76 -8.81 -13.87 2.14
CA ALA A 76 -9.49 -12.82 2.89
C ALA A 76 -8.59 -11.61 3.13
N GLY A 77 -7.34 -11.83 3.58
CA GLY A 77 -6.38 -10.73 3.76
C GLY A 77 -6.13 -9.93 2.47
N ALA A 78 -6.06 -10.61 1.32
CA ALA A 78 -5.91 -9.93 0.04
C ALA A 78 -7.16 -9.16 -0.38
N VAL A 79 -8.35 -9.74 -0.24
CA VAL A 79 -9.62 -9.05 -0.56
C VAL A 79 -9.80 -7.81 0.31
N ILE A 80 -9.62 -7.95 1.62
CA ILE A 80 -9.71 -6.84 2.58
C ILE A 80 -8.70 -5.74 2.22
N GLY A 81 -7.45 -6.12 1.94
CA GLY A 81 -6.41 -5.17 1.54
C GLY A 81 -6.72 -4.45 0.24
N LEU A 82 -7.27 -5.13 -0.76
CA LEU A 82 -7.63 -4.54 -2.05
C LEU A 82 -8.87 -3.64 -1.97
N LEU A 83 -9.86 -3.99 -1.13
CA LEU A 83 -11.00 -3.11 -0.86
C LEU A 83 -10.54 -1.82 -0.20
N GLY A 84 -9.62 -1.91 0.77
CA GLY A 84 -9.03 -0.72 1.37
C GLY A 84 -8.19 0.09 0.39
N ALA A 85 -7.39 -0.56 -0.46
CA ALA A 85 -6.65 0.12 -1.51
C ALA A 85 -7.59 0.86 -2.48
N ALA A 86 -8.74 0.27 -2.83
CA ALA A 86 -9.75 0.93 -3.64
C ALA A 86 -10.31 2.19 -2.95
N ALA A 87 -10.63 2.12 -1.65
CA ALA A 87 -11.04 3.27 -0.87
C ALA A 87 -9.97 4.38 -0.86
N VAL A 88 -8.70 4.02 -0.64
CA VAL A 88 -7.59 5.00 -0.66
C VAL A 88 -7.39 5.61 -2.05
N VAL A 89 -7.53 4.83 -3.14
CA VAL A 89 -7.50 5.36 -4.50
C VAL A 89 -8.64 6.36 -4.72
N THR A 90 -9.86 6.01 -4.29
CA THR A 90 -11.00 6.91 -4.37
C THR A 90 -10.74 8.21 -3.61
N GLN A 91 -10.20 8.12 -2.38
CA GLN A 91 -9.83 9.28 -1.58
C GLN A 91 -8.81 10.16 -2.32
N ALA A 92 -7.70 9.58 -2.78
CA ALA A 92 -6.64 10.31 -3.48
C ALA A 92 -7.11 10.97 -4.79
N VAL A 93 -8.05 10.32 -5.50
CA VAL A 93 -8.67 10.90 -6.70
C VAL A 93 -9.55 12.09 -6.33
N ILE A 94 -10.36 12.00 -5.27
CA ILE A 94 -11.13 13.15 -4.78
C ILE A 94 -10.19 14.28 -4.36
N ASP A 95 -9.13 13.97 -3.60
CA ASP A 95 -8.14 14.94 -3.14
C ASP A 95 -7.49 15.68 -4.32
N LEU A 96 -7.16 14.98 -5.41
CA LEU A 96 -6.66 15.58 -6.65
C LEU A 96 -7.71 16.44 -7.35
N VAL A 97 -8.92 15.92 -7.56
CA VAL A 97 -10.00 16.65 -8.25
C VAL A 97 -10.35 17.93 -7.49
N VAL A 98 -10.54 17.84 -6.17
CA VAL A 98 -10.80 18.99 -5.31
C VAL A 98 -9.63 19.97 -5.36
N GLY A 99 -8.39 19.49 -5.27
CA GLY A 99 -7.21 20.34 -5.40
C GLY A 99 -7.10 21.08 -6.74
N PHE A 100 -7.52 20.45 -7.85
CA PHE A 100 -7.52 21.10 -9.18
C PHE A 100 -8.70 22.05 -9.40
N LEU A 101 -9.83 21.83 -8.73
CA LEU A 101 -11.03 22.67 -8.87
C LEU A 101 -11.04 23.88 -7.93
N SER A 102 -10.14 23.92 -6.94
CA SER A 102 -10.14 24.97 -5.92
C SER A 102 -9.14 26.07 -6.23
N GLU A 103 -9.57 27.32 -6.10
CA GLU A 103 -8.70 28.49 -6.27
C GLU A 103 -7.90 28.79 -5.00
N ASP A 104 -8.49 28.48 -3.84
CA ASP A 104 -7.90 28.69 -2.53
C ASP A 104 -8.30 27.58 -1.54
N ARG A 105 -7.75 27.65 -0.33
CA ARG A 105 -7.99 26.69 0.73
C ARG A 105 -9.43 26.70 1.24
N GLU A 106 -10.12 27.84 1.22
CA GLU A 106 -11.49 27.95 1.71
C GLU A 106 -12.45 27.20 0.77
N THR A 107 -12.36 27.49 -0.52
CA THR A 107 -13.10 26.81 -1.59
C THR A 107 -12.86 25.30 -1.57
N MET A 108 -11.61 24.90 -1.32
CA MET A 108 -11.22 23.50 -1.19
C MET A 108 -11.92 22.79 -0.03
N GLN A 109 -12.00 23.45 1.14
CA GLN A 109 -12.70 22.93 2.30
C GLN A 109 -14.19 22.80 2.04
N ASP A 110 -14.80 23.75 1.34
CA ASP A 110 -16.21 23.69 0.96
C ASP A 110 -16.51 22.51 0.03
N PHE A 111 -15.64 22.25 -0.97
CA PHE A 111 -15.77 21.07 -1.81
C PHE A 111 -15.63 19.76 -1.01
N PHE A 112 -14.66 19.65 -0.12
CA PHE A 112 -14.53 18.46 0.75
C PHE A 112 -15.77 18.27 1.62
N ARG A 113 -16.29 19.34 2.24
CA ARG A 113 -17.52 19.30 3.05
C ARG A 113 -18.70 18.79 2.23
N SER A 114 -18.85 19.27 1.00
CA SER A 114 -19.87 18.82 0.05
C SER A 114 -19.73 17.33 -0.28
N VAL A 115 -18.53 16.87 -0.65
CA VAL A 115 -18.29 15.45 -0.95
C VAL A 115 -18.57 14.56 0.27
N GLN A 116 -18.05 14.92 1.44
CA GLN A 116 -18.18 14.14 2.67
C GLN A 116 -19.62 14.12 3.23
N SER A 117 -20.44 15.13 2.89
CA SER A 117 -21.86 15.17 3.29
C SER A 117 -22.72 14.06 2.67
N HIS A 118 -22.23 13.38 1.62
CA HIS A 118 -22.94 12.27 1.01
C HIS A 118 -22.91 11.04 1.92
N ALA A 119 -24.08 10.43 2.12
CA ALA A 119 -24.24 9.30 3.01
C ALA A 119 -23.25 8.16 2.68
N GLY A 120 -22.44 7.78 3.67
CA GLY A 120 -21.49 6.68 3.55
C GLY A 120 -20.12 7.04 2.97
N VAL A 121 -19.91 8.25 2.43
CA VAL A 121 -18.60 8.64 1.87
C VAL A 121 -17.55 8.70 2.96
N GLU A 122 -17.84 9.33 4.09
CA GLU A 122 -16.87 9.43 5.19
C GLU A 122 -16.44 8.07 5.76
N PRO A 123 -17.34 7.13 6.11
CA PRO A 123 -16.94 5.78 6.51
C PRO A 123 -16.25 4.99 5.38
N ALA A 124 -16.73 5.06 4.15
CA ALA A 124 -16.22 4.23 3.07
C ALA A 124 -14.90 4.72 2.46
N VAL A 125 -14.65 6.03 2.46
CA VAL A 125 -13.55 6.65 1.69
C VAL A 125 -12.51 7.31 2.60
N TYR A 126 -12.92 7.90 3.73
CA TYR A 126 -12.02 8.71 4.56
C TYR A 126 -11.64 8.06 5.90
N THR A 127 -12.42 7.08 6.39
CA THR A 127 -12.17 6.48 7.71
C THR A 127 -12.05 4.95 7.64
N VAL A 128 -13.15 4.20 7.65
CA VAL A 128 -13.14 2.73 7.78
C VAL A 128 -12.55 2.06 6.54
N GLY A 129 -12.95 2.48 5.33
CA GLY A 129 -12.48 1.89 4.08
C GLY A 129 -10.96 1.87 3.96
N PRO A 130 -10.27 3.01 4.09
CA PRO A 130 -8.80 3.06 4.09
C PRO A 130 -8.15 2.14 5.12
N LEU A 131 -8.72 1.99 6.33
CA LEU A 131 -8.15 1.11 7.36
C LEU A 131 -8.12 -0.36 6.94
N LEU A 132 -9.04 -0.79 6.08
CA LEU A 132 -9.04 -2.15 5.54
C LEU A 132 -7.73 -2.46 4.78
N PHE A 133 -7.08 -1.45 4.20
CA PHE A 133 -5.80 -1.63 3.53
C PHE A 133 -4.75 -2.15 4.52
N TYR A 134 -4.60 -1.47 5.65
CA TYR A 134 -3.67 -1.86 6.70
C TYR A 134 -4.02 -3.20 7.33
N VAL A 135 -5.31 -3.48 7.55
CA VAL A 135 -5.76 -4.77 8.09
C VAL A 135 -5.38 -5.92 7.15
N GLY A 136 -5.70 -5.81 5.86
CA GLY A 136 -5.35 -6.83 4.88
C GLY A 136 -3.85 -7.03 4.73
N LEU A 137 -3.09 -5.93 4.71
CA LEU A 137 -1.63 -5.93 4.66
C LEU A 137 -1.02 -6.66 5.87
N LEU A 138 -1.43 -6.30 7.07
CA LEU A 138 -0.92 -6.90 8.32
C LEU A 138 -1.34 -8.36 8.46
N LEU A 139 -2.56 -8.74 8.05
CA LEU A 139 -2.99 -10.14 8.02
C LEU A 139 -2.07 -10.99 7.14
N LEU A 140 -1.70 -10.50 5.96
CA LEU A 140 -0.80 -11.21 5.05
C LEU A 140 0.62 -11.28 5.60
N MET A 141 1.15 -10.18 6.13
CA MET A 141 2.50 -10.16 6.72
C MET A 141 2.60 -11.04 7.96
N THR A 142 1.60 -11.00 8.84
CA THR A 142 1.55 -11.83 10.05
C THR A 142 1.48 -13.30 9.69
N GLN A 143 0.70 -13.67 8.68
CA GLN A 143 0.74 -15.03 8.13
C GLN A 143 2.16 -15.37 7.66
N LEU A 144 2.79 -14.58 6.80
CA LEU A 144 4.16 -14.84 6.34
C LEU A 144 5.17 -14.98 7.49
N ALA A 145 5.01 -14.20 8.57
CA ALA A 145 5.85 -14.27 9.76
C ALA A 145 5.60 -15.54 10.58
N ALA A 146 4.34 -15.91 10.82
CA ALA A 146 3.96 -17.14 11.51
C ALA A 146 4.51 -18.39 10.80
N LEU A 147 4.64 -18.31 9.48
CA LEU A 147 5.19 -19.37 8.63
C LEU A 147 6.71 -19.32 8.50
N ARG A 148 7.35 -18.38 9.22
CA ARG A 148 8.78 -18.13 9.19
C ARG A 148 9.31 -17.83 7.77
N ARG A 149 8.43 -17.36 6.87
CA ARG A 149 8.80 -16.91 5.52
C ARG A 149 9.38 -15.49 5.54
N ILE A 150 9.08 -14.73 6.58
CA ILE A 150 9.70 -13.46 6.92
C ILE A 150 10.02 -13.39 8.41
N ALA A 151 10.90 -12.46 8.80
CA ALA A 151 11.18 -12.20 10.20
C ALA A 151 10.02 -11.44 10.87
N VAL A 152 9.75 -11.73 12.14
CA VAL A 152 8.62 -11.17 12.92
C VAL A 152 8.75 -9.65 13.13
N TRP A 153 9.97 -9.10 13.12
CA TRP A 153 10.15 -7.65 13.25
C TRP A 153 9.58 -6.86 12.07
N ARG A 154 9.37 -7.49 10.90
CA ARG A 154 8.88 -6.79 9.69
C ARG A 154 7.43 -6.33 9.78
N PRO A 155 6.45 -7.19 10.15
CA PRO A 155 5.11 -6.69 10.45
C PRO A 155 5.14 -5.66 11.58
N ALA A 156 6.00 -5.82 12.59
CA ALA A 156 6.14 -4.81 13.65
C ALA A 156 6.65 -3.45 13.12
N ALA A 157 7.59 -3.43 12.17
CA ALA A 157 8.05 -2.21 11.51
C ALA A 157 6.92 -1.53 10.70
N VAL A 158 6.06 -2.33 10.05
CA VAL A 158 4.87 -1.79 9.36
C VAL A 158 3.86 -1.24 10.35
N VAL A 159 3.60 -1.92 11.47
CA VAL A 159 2.76 -1.36 12.56
C VAL A 159 3.34 -0.05 13.07
N ALA A 160 4.65 0.03 13.30
CA ALA A 160 5.31 1.26 13.73
C ALA A 160 5.11 2.40 12.72
N GLY A 161 5.21 2.11 11.42
CA GLY A 161 4.91 3.10 10.37
C GLY A 161 3.44 3.54 10.36
N ILE A 162 2.49 2.60 10.53
CA ILE A 162 1.05 2.92 10.63
C ILE A 162 0.78 3.83 11.83
N VAL A 163 1.31 3.48 13.00
CA VAL A 163 1.19 4.28 14.22
C VAL A 163 1.80 5.66 14.01
N ALA A 164 2.98 5.75 13.38
CA ALA A 164 3.61 7.03 13.07
C ALA A 164 2.70 7.91 12.20
N THR A 165 2.10 7.36 11.14
CA THR A 165 1.14 8.11 10.29
C THR A 165 -0.13 8.53 11.02
N GLY A 166 -0.58 7.72 11.99
CA GLY A 166 -1.73 8.06 12.84
C GLY A 166 -1.43 9.14 13.88
N VAL A 167 -0.17 9.25 14.33
CA VAL A 167 0.29 10.32 15.22
C VAL A 167 0.44 11.64 14.47
N SER A 168 1.09 11.61 13.31
CA SER A 168 1.18 12.76 12.41
C SER A 168 1.48 12.32 10.98
N LEU A 169 0.83 12.97 10.02
CA LEU A 169 1.14 12.79 8.61
C LEU A 169 2.54 13.32 8.25
N ASP A 170 3.14 14.19 9.06
CA ASP A 170 4.52 14.65 8.88
C ASP A 170 5.55 13.53 9.05
N LEU A 171 5.14 12.42 9.69
CA LEU A 171 5.96 11.21 9.85
C LEU A 171 5.81 10.24 8.67
N LEU A 172 5.07 10.60 7.61
CA LEU A 172 4.96 9.81 6.37
C LEU A 172 6.32 9.42 5.76
N PRO A 173 7.36 10.29 5.72
CA PRO A 173 8.67 9.89 5.22
C PRO A 173 9.27 8.75 6.05
N ALA A 174 9.19 8.83 7.38
CA ALA A 174 9.68 7.79 8.27
C ALA A 174 8.89 6.49 8.12
N ALA A 175 7.56 6.58 8.02
CA ALA A 175 6.69 5.44 7.78
C ALA A 175 7.00 4.76 6.43
N GLY A 176 7.20 5.53 5.36
CA GLY A 176 7.61 5.01 4.05
C GLY A 176 8.95 4.28 4.10
N LEU A 177 9.94 4.81 4.84
CA LEU A 177 11.22 4.14 5.05
C LEU A 177 11.10 2.84 5.87
N LEU A 178 10.25 2.83 6.90
CA LEU A 178 9.96 1.60 7.67
C LEU A 178 9.32 0.53 6.79
N PHE A 179 8.37 0.92 5.94
CA PHE A 179 7.73 0.04 4.97
C PHE A 179 8.76 -0.48 3.96
N LEU A 180 9.63 0.39 3.46
CA LEU A 180 10.72 0.01 2.54
C LEU A 180 11.63 -1.05 3.15
N VAL A 181 12.06 -0.86 4.41
CA VAL A 181 12.92 -1.81 5.12
C VAL A 181 12.21 -3.15 5.35
N ALA A 182 10.91 -3.12 5.66
CA ALA A 182 10.10 -4.34 5.82
C ALA A 182 9.93 -5.11 4.49
N PHE A 183 9.75 -4.40 3.38
CA PHE A 183 9.36 -4.96 2.08
C PHE A 183 10.51 -5.26 1.13
N ALA A 184 11.60 -4.48 1.10
CA ALA A 184 12.65 -4.60 0.08
C ALA A 184 13.21 -6.03 -0.12
N PRO A 185 13.42 -6.85 0.94
CA PRO A 185 13.93 -8.21 0.73
C PRO A 185 12.87 -9.21 0.24
N LEU A 186 11.57 -8.89 0.33
CA LEU A 186 10.50 -9.72 -0.23
C LEU A 186 10.54 -9.71 -1.76
N GLY A 187 10.86 -8.56 -2.36
CA GLY A 187 11.06 -8.45 -3.81
C GLY A 187 12.18 -9.36 -4.34
N ARG A 188 13.24 -9.55 -3.55
CA ARG A 188 14.34 -10.48 -3.85
C ARG A 188 13.93 -11.96 -3.74
N ARG A 189 13.15 -12.33 -2.72
CA ARG A 189 12.66 -13.72 -2.58
C ARG A 189 11.65 -14.11 -3.66
N ALA A 190 10.85 -13.15 -4.11
CA ALA A 190 9.95 -13.35 -5.25
C ALA A 190 10.74 -13.65 -6.55
N GLU A 191 11.97 -13.13 -6.71
CA GLU A 191 12.87 -13.42 -7.83
C GLU A 191 13.41 -14.86 -7.79
N GLU A 192 13.87 -15.32 -6.63
CA GLU A 192 14.42 -16.67 -6.46
C GLU A 192 13.36 -17.76 -6.71
N GLN A 193 12.12 -17.52 -6.28
CA GLN A 193 11.00 -18.44 -6.52
C GLN A 193 10.59 -18.52 -7.99
N ASP A 194 10.76 -17.46 -8.79
CA ASP A 194 10.45 -17.45 -10.23
C ASP A 194 11.57 -18.06 -11.08
N ARG A 195 12.81 -18.12 -10.57
CA ARG A 195 13.94 -18.81 -11.23
C ARG A 195 13.90 -20.33 -11.07
N ARG A 196 13.54 -20.84 -9.89
CA ARG A 196 13.51 -22.29 -9.58
C ARG A 196 12.66 -23.19 -10.51
N PRO A 197 11.58 -22.72 -11.18
CA PRO A 197 10.81 -23.54 -12.11
C PRO A 197 11.43 -23.68 -13.51
N ARG A 198 12.39 -22.83 -13.91
CA ARG A 198 12.95 -22.88 -15.28
C ARG A 198 14.12 -23.85 -15.43
N THR A 199 14.83 -24.15 -14.34
CA THR A 199 16.04 -24.98 -14.38
C THR A 199 15.75 -26.48 -14.29
N VAL A 200 14.63 -26.87 -13.66
CA VAL A 200 14.29 -28.29 -13.47
C VAL A 200 13.71 -28.91 -14.74
N THR A 201 12.98 -28.15 -15.57
CA THR A 201 12.42 -28.65 -16.83
C THR A 201 13.50 -28.82 -17.91
N ALA A 202 14.47 -27.89 -17.99
CA ALA A 202 15.56 -27.99 -18.96
C ALA A 202 16.49 -29.18 -18.71
N ALA A 203 16.61 -29.64 -17.45
CA ALA A 203 17.45 -30.78 -17.08
C ALA A 203 16.79 -32.16 -17.28
N LEU A 204 15.47 -32.20 -17.54
CA LEU A 204 14.74 -33.45 -17.82
C LEU A 204 14.55 -33.70 -19.32
N ASP A 205 14.88 -32.71 -20.16
CA ASP A 205 14.82 -32.77 -21.62
C ASP A 205 16.23 -32.93 -22.27
N SER A 206 17.26 -33.27 -21.47
CA SER A 206 18.67 -33.46 -21.92
C SER A 206 19.10 -34.92 -21.85
#